data_AF-A0A3P6FAZ2-F1
#
_entry.id   AF-A0A3P6FAZ2-F1
#
_cell.length_a   1.000
_cell.length_b   1.000
_cell.length_c   1.000
_cell.angle_alpha   90.00
_cell.angle_beta   90.00
_cell.angle_gamma   90.00
#
_symmetry.space_group_name_H-M   'P 1'
#
loop_
_entity.id
_entity.type
_entity.pdbx_description
1 polymer ?
#
loop_
_entity_poly.entity_id
_entity_poly.type
_entity_poly.pdbx_seq_one_letter_code
_entity_poly.pdbx_strand_id
1 'polypeptide(L)'
;MQEGLGQIFLVGRSVTSSCARIETSIPRKHGPAIAGYESAFVKHVDFSVVRCAVIASPGFTKDQFHRHLLLEAERRQLRAIIENKSRIILVHTNSGYRHSLGEVLNNPNVMNMIKDAKAGKEVKALNDFFTMLSNDPARACYGPKHVEVAHERMAVQTLLITDELFRNSDVKTRKKYVDLVESVKDSGGEAFIFSSMHVSGEQLAQLTGIAALSAIRKQHILLNSEPS
;
A
#
# COMPACT_ATOMS: atom_id res chain seq x y z
N MET A 1 -11.43 4.53 -10.03
CA MET A 1 -12.59 4.75 -10.92
C MET A 1 -12.08 4.98 -12.33
N GLN A 2 -12.80 4.55 -13.34
CA GLN A 2 -12.60 4.86 -14.76
C GLN A 2 -13.98 5.00 -15.41
N GLU A 3 -14.06 5.55 -16.61
CA GLU A 3 -15.30 5.54 -17.39
C GLU A 3 -15.89 4.12 -17.46
N GLY A 4 -17.03 3.93 -16.80
CA GLY A 4 -17.81 2.70 -16.78
C GLY A 4 -17.43 1.69 -15.71
N LEU A 5 -16.40 1.99 -14.91
CA LEU A 5 -15.94 1.12 -13.82
C LEU A 5 -15.65 1.91 -12.55
N GLY A 6 -16.37 1.58 -11.47
CA GLY A 6 -16.09 2.01 -10.11
C GLY A 6 -15.70 0.82 -9.25
N GLN A 7 -14.62 0.92 -8.49
CA GLN A 7 -14.25 -0.07 -7.48
C GLN A 7 -14.09 0.65 -6.14
N ILE A 8 -14.73 0.11 -5.11
CA ILE A 8 -14.63 0.61 -3.74
C ILE A 8 -13.82 -0.39 -2.93
N PHE A 9 -12.72 0.09 -2.35
CA PHE A 9 -11.85 -0.70 -1.50
C PHE A 9 -11.86 -0.13 -0.09
N LEU A 10 -11.83 -1.03 0.90
CA LEU A 10 -11.55 -0.69 2.29
C LEU A 10 -10.12 -1.14 2.61
N VAL A 11 -9.25 -0.18 2.86
CA VAL A 11 -7.86 -0.42 3.24
C VAL A 11 -7.76 -0.41 4.77
N GLY A 12 -7.66 -1.60 5.35
CA GLY A 12 -7.46 -1.78 6.78
C GLY A 12 -5.98 -1.74 7.18
N ARG A 13 -5.69 -2.11 8.44
CA ARG A 13 -4.32 -2.18 8.96
C ARG A 13 -3.48 -3.30 8.35
N SER A 14 -4.13 -4.35 7.85
CA SER A 14 -3.45 -5.56 7.37
C SER A 14 -4.16 -6.24 6.21
N VAL A 15 -5.34 -5.76 5.82
CA VAL A 15 -6.13 -6.37 4.74
C VAL A 15 -6.71 -5.27 3.89
N THR A 16 -6.65 -5.46 2.57
CA THR A 16 -7.37 -4.63 1.60
C THR A 16 -8.53 -5.43 1.03
N SER A 17 -9.75 -5.04 1.37
CA SER A 17 -10.97 -5.71 0.93
C SER A 17 -11.66 -4.93 -0.18
N SER A 18 -12.18 -5.63 -1.20
CA SER A 18 -13.03 -5.05 -2.23
C SER A 18 -14.48 -5.07 -1.76
N CYS A 19 -15.08 -3.90 -1.53
CA CYS A 19 -16.43 -3.77 -1.00
C CYS A 19 -17.49 -3.84 -2.11
N ALA A 20 -17.22 -3.17 -3.23
CA ALA A 20 -18.15 -3.10 -4.35
C ALA A 20 -17.40 -2.90 -5.67
N ARG A 21 -17.92 -3.54 -6.71
CA ARG A 21 -17.52 -3.32 -8.11
C ARG A 21 -18.77 -2.89 -8.87
N ILE A 22 -18.71 -1.73 -9.48
CA ILE A 22 -19.81 -1.08 -10.17
C ILE A 22 -19.39 -0.99 -11.62
N GLU A 23 -20.09 -1.69 -12.48
CA GLU A 23 -19.89 -1.64 -13.92
C GLU A 23 -21.12 -1.00 -14.54
N THR A 24 -20.93 0.12 -15.20
CA THR A 24 -21.99 0.82 -15.92
C THR A 24 -21.57 0.93 -17.37
N SER A 25 -22.37 0.40 -18.29
CA SER A 25 -22.18 0.69 -19.71
C SER A 25 -22.36 2.19 -19.93
N ILE A 26 -21.29 2.92 -20.22
CA ILE A 26 -21.38 4.37 -20.46
C ILE A 26 -21.83 4.59 -21.90
N PRO A 27 -23.06 5.10 -22.15
CA PRO A 27 -23.37 5.69 -23.45
C PRO A 27 -22.51 6.94 -23.64
N ARG A 28 -21.88 7.07 -24.82
CA ARG A 28 -20.86 8.10 -25.16
C ARG A 28 -21.32 9.56 -25.02
N LYS A 29 -22.58 9.84 -24.65
CA LYS A 29 -23.14 11.18 -24.48
C LYS A 29 -24.02 11.19 -23.22
N HIS A 30 -23.47 11.75 -22.13
CA HIS A 30 -24.11 12.10 -20.85
C HIS A 30 -24.80 11.01 -19.99
N GLY A 31 -24.31 10.90 -18.74
CA GLY A 31 -25.08 10.86 -17.49
C GLY A 31 -26.07 9.72 -17.26
N PRO A 32 -25.60 8.53 -16.83
CA PRO A 32 -26.14 7.93 -15.59
C PRO A 32 -25.09 7.28 -14.66
N ALA A 33 -23.83 7.12 -15.10
CA ALA A 33 -22.81 6.35 -14.36
C ALA A 33 -22.46 6.96 -12.99
N ILE A 34 -22.56 8.28 -12.86
CA ILE A 34 -22.17 9.02 -11.65
C ILE A 34 -23.11 8.74 -10.46
N ALA A 35 -24.42 8.55 -10.73
CA ALA A 35 -25.41 8.26 -9.69
C ALA A 35 -25.20 6.86 -9.06
N GLY A 36 -24.76 5.88 -9.85
CA GLY A 36 -24.41 4.55 -9.36
C GLY A 36 -23.27 4.61 -8.33
N TYR A 37 -22.23 5.40 -8.62
CA TYR A 37 -21.08 5.58 -7.72
C TYR A 37 -21.47 6.26 -6.40
N GLU A 38 -22.37 7.24 -6.44
CA GLU A 38 -22.84 7.94 -5.25
C GLU A 38 -23.54 6.97 -4.28
N SER A 39 -24.47 6.17 -4.78
CA SER A 39 -25.22 5.21 -3.95
C SER A 39 -24.31 4.21 -3.24
N ALA A 40 -23.29 3.73 -3.94
CA ALA A 40 -22.32 2.80 -3.38
C ALA A 40 -21.36 3.49 -2.40
N PHE A 41 -20.98 4.75 -2.65
CA PHE A 41 -20.16 5.53 -1.71
C PHE A 41 -20.89 5.70 -0.38
N VAL A 42 -22.15 6.16 -0.40
CA VAL A 42 -22.94 6.37 0.82
C VAL A 42 -23.18 5.05 1.57
N LYS A 43 -23.35 3.93 0.86
CA LYS A 43 -23.57 2.62 1.48
C LYS A 43 -22.33 2.03 2.16
N HIS A 44 -21.13 2.26 1.59
CA HIS A 44 -19.91 1.59 2.03
C HIS A 44 -18.93 2.48 2.79
N VAL A 45 -19.09 3.81 2.75
CA VAL A 45 -18.20 4.75 3.43
C VAL A 45 -18.83 5.27 4.71
N ASP A 46 -18.29 4.81 5.83
CA ASP A 46 -18.64 5.30 7.16
C ASP A 46 -17.49 6.13 7.75
N PHE A 47 -17.66 7.46 7.79
CA PHE A 47 -16.67 8.42 8.29
C PHE A 47 -16.44 8.35 9.82
N SER A 48 -17.28 7.61 10.56
CA SER A 48 -17.01 7.31 11.97
C SER A 48 -15.88 6.29 12.13
N VAL A 49 -15.72 5.39 11.15
CA VAL A 49 -14.72 4.32 11.15
C VAL A 49 -13.50 4.68 10.30
N VAL A 50 -13.71 5.22 9.09
CA VAL A 50 -12.62 5.44 8.13
C VAL A 50 -11.93 6.78 8.36
N ARG A 51 -10.60 6.83 8.45
CA ARG A 51 -9.84 8.08 8.68
C ARG A 51 -9.98 9.09 7.54
N CYS A 52 -9.94 8.62 6.29
CA CYS A 52 -10.10 9.44 5.11
C CYS A 52 -10.74 8.62 3.99
N ALA A 53 -11.41 9.28 3.05
CA ALA A 53 -11.92 8.69 1.83
C ALA A 53 -11.10 9.21 0.65
N VAL A 54 -10.65 8.31 -0.23
CA VAL A 54 -9.83 8.70 -1.39
C VAL A 54 -10.61 8.40 -2.66
N ILE A 55 -10.76 9.42 -3.51
CA ILE A 55 -11.39 9.32 -4.82
C ILE A 55 -10.27 9.39 -5.87
N ALA A 56 -10.09 8.27 -6.58
CA ALA A 56 -9.02 8.09 -7.54
C ALA A 56 -9.55 7.79 -8.95
N SER A 57 -9.06 8.52 -9.96
CA SER A 57 -9.37 8.26 -11.37
C SER A 57 -8.28 8.77 -12.33
N PRO A 58 -8.18 8.19 -13.54
CA PRO A 58 -7.52 8.86 -14.65
C PRO A 58 -8.37 10.04 -15.14
N GLY A 59 -7.73 11.17 -15.41
CA GLY A 59 -8.41 12.37 -15.90
C GLY A 59 -9.34 13.04 -14.88
N PHE A 60 -10.44 13.61 -15.38
CA PHE A 60 -11.32 14.53 -14.63
C PHE A 60 -12.51 13.87 -13.94
N THR A 61 -12.67 12.55 -14.05
CA THR A 61 -13.83 11.82 -13.49
C THR A 61 -13.94 11.98 -11.98
N LYS A 62 -12.81 11.98 -11.25
CA LYS A 62 -12.74 12.24 -9.80
C LYS A 62 -13.31 13.60 -9.42
N ASP A 63 -13.02 14.63 -10.21
CA ASP A 63 -13.43 16.01 -9.93
C ASP A 63 -14.93 16.19 -10.21
N GLN A 64 -15.41 15.60 -11.30
CA GLN A 64 -16.84 15.55 -11.62
C GLN A 64 -17.64 14.79 -10.56
N PHE A 65 -17.16 13.61 -10.15
CA PHE A 65 -17.81 12.81 -9.11
C PHE A 65 -17.79 13.52 -7.75
N HIS A 66 -16.66 14.13 -7.37
CA HIS A 66 -16.56 14.88 -6.12
C HIS A 66 -17.54 16.06 -6.08
N ARG A 67 -17.64 16.83 -7.17
CA ARG A 67 -18.60 17.93 -7.26
C ARG A 67 -20.04 17.43 -7.16
N HIS A 68 -20.37 16.34 -7.86
CA HIS A 68 -21.70 15.71 -7.78
C HIS A 68 -22.02 15.21 -6.37
N LEU A 69 -21.07 14.54 -5.72
CA LEU A 69 -21.22 14.01 -4.37
C LEU A 69 -21.51 15.12 -3.35
N LEU A 70 -20.83 16.26 -3.45
CA LEU A 70 -21.06 17.40 -2.56
C LEU A 70 -22.44 18.04 -2.78
N LEU A 71 -22.88 18.19 -4.04
CA LEU A 71 -24.20 18.72 -4.37
C LEU A 71 -25.32 17.80 -3.87
N GLU A 72 -25.20 16.49 -4.06
CA GLU A 72 -26.19 15.53 -3.57
C GLU A 72 -26.17 15.40 -2.05
N ALA A 73 -24.99 15.51 -1.42
CA ALA A 73 -24.89 15.55 0.03
C ALA A 73 -25.64 16.75 0.63
N GLU A 74 -25.54 17.93 0.00
CA GLU A 74 -26.31 19.12 0.41
C GLU A 74 -27.82 18.94 0.14
N ARG A 75 -28.18 18.40 -1.04
CA ARG A 75 -29.60 18.16 -1.40
C ARG A 75 -30.29 17.19 -0.44
N ARG A 76 -29.60 16.13 -0.02
CA ARG A 76 -30.13 15.09 0.89
C ARG A 76 -29.78 15.31 2.35
N GLN A 77 -29.10 16.41 2.68
CA GLN A 77 -28.61 16.75 4.02
C GLN A 77 -27.77 15.63 4.69
N LEU A 78 -26.88 15.01 3.93
CA LEU A 78 -25.97 13.98 4.43
C LEU A 78 -24.85 14.60 5.29
N ARG A 79 -25.12 14.82 6.58
CA ARG A 79 -24.18 15.43 7.55
C ARG A 79 -22.81 14.77 7.55
N ALA A 80 -22.76 13.44 7.49
CA ALA A 80 -21.51 12.68 7.48
C ALA A 80 -20.55 13.11 6.37
N ILE A 81 -21.04 13.44 5.17
CA ILE A 81 -20.21 13.90 4.06
C ILE A 81 -19.91 15.40 4.19
N ILE A 82 -20.91 16.19 4.59
CA ILE A 82 -20.79 17.65 4.70
C ILE A 82 -19.76 18.06 5.77
N GLU A 83 -19.75 17.39 6.91
CA GLU A 83 -18.82 17.68 8.02
C GLU A 83 -17.40 17.16 7.72
N ASN A 84 -17.29 16.10 6.92
CA ASN A 84 -16.02 15.43 6.62
C ASN A 84 -15.45 15.77 5.23
N LYS A 85 -15.85 16.90 4.63
CA LYS A 85 -15.35 17.33 3.30
C LYS A 85 -13.82 17.36 3.22
N SER A 86 -13.14 17.79 4.29
CA SER A 86 -11.66 17.84 4.36
C SER A 86 -10.97 16.47 4.38
N ARG A 87 -11.71 15.41 4.73
CA ARG A 87 -11.21 14.02 4.77
C ARG A 87 -11.38 13.30 3.43
N ILE A 88 -11.99 13.94 2.45
CA ILE A 88 -12.16 13.42 1.09
C ILE A 88 -11.01 13.96 0.23
N ILE A 89 -10.15 13.05 -0.24
CA ILE A 89 -8.94 13.40 -0.99
C ILE A 89 -9.10 12.95 -2.44
N LEU A 90 -8.76 13.85 -3.36
CA LEU A 90 -8.76 13.57 -4.79
C LEU A 90 -7.34 13.18 -5.21
N VAL A 91 -7.21 12.04 -5.89
CA VAL A 91 -5.91 11.52 -6.35
C VAL A 91 -6.00 11.17 -7.83
N HIS A 92 -4.99 11.55 -8.59
CA HIS A 92 -4.85 11.08 -9.96
C HIS A 92 -4.31 9.64 -9.97
N THR A 93 -4.88 8.77 -10.80
CA THR A 93 -4.33 7.43 -11.05
C THR A 93 -4.33 7.10 -12.52
N ASN A 94 -3.43 6.23 -12.95
CA ASN A 94 -3.39 5.80 -14.35
C ASN A 94 -4.51 4.82 -14.72
N SER A 95 -5.10 4.12 -13.75
CA SER A 95 -6.19 3.18 -13.98
C SER A 95 -7.20 3.14 -12.84
N GLY A 96 -8.35 2.52 -13.11
CA GLY A 96 -9.46 2.31 -12.17
C GLY A 96 -9.45 0.96 -11.45
N TYR A 97 -8.45 0.11 -11.66
CA TYR A 97 -8.36 -1.25 -11.13
C TYR A 97 -7.51 -1.35 -9.84
N ARG A 98 -7.55 -2.52 -9.18
CA ARG A 98 -6.83 -2.83 -7.93
C ARG A 98 -5.33 -2.48 -7.95
N HIS A 99 -4.62 -2.70 -9.05
CA HIS A 99 -3.18 -2.45 -9.13
C HIS A 99 -2.81 -0.96 -8.96
N SER A 100 -3.72 -0.04 -9.30
CA SER A 100 -3.51 1.40 -9.11
C SER A 100 -3.61 1.82 -7.64
N LEU A 101 -4.06 0.95 -6.73
CA LEU A 101 -4.16 1.30 -5.31
C LEU A 101 -2.79 1.56 -4.68
N GLY A 102 -1.72 0.91 -5.17
CA GLY A 102 -0.35 1.22 -4.75
C GLY A 102 0.05 2.66 -5.09
N GLU A 103 -0.31 3.13 -6.28
CA GLU A 103 -0.08 4.53 -6.73
C GLU A 103 -0.85 5.52 -5.85
N VAL A 104 -2.11 5.21 -5.52
CA VAL A 104 -2.95 6.04 -4.63
C VAL A 104 -2.33 6.18 -3.24
N LEU A 105 -1.90 5.07 -2.66
CA LEU A 105 -1.32 5.05 -1.32
C LEU A 105 0.01 5.78 -1.27
N ASN A 106 0.76 5.84 -2.38
CA ASN A 106 2.02 6.57 -2.46
C ASN A 106 1.85 8.09 -2.66
N ASN A 107 0.62 8.57 -2.87
CA ASN A 107 0.38 10.01 -3.05
C ASN A 107 0.65 10.78 -1.74
N PRO A 108 1.40 11.90 -1.76
CA PRO A 108 1.78 12.63 -0.54
C PRO A 108 0.57 13.12 0.26
N ASN A 109 -0.54 13.48 -0.40
CA ASN A 109 -1.75 13.94 0.29
C ASN A 109 -2.38 12.81 1.11
N VAL A 110 -2.39 11.58 0.57
CA VAL A 110 -2.89 10.39 1.26
C VAL A 110 -1.93 9.99 2.36
N MET A 111 -0.62 9.94 2.07
CA MET A 111 0.42 9.58 3.04
C MET A 111 0.40 10.47 4.28
N ASN A 112 0.18 11.77 4.12
CA ASN A 112 0.08 12.69 5.25
C ASN A 112 -1.08 12.36 6.21
N MET A 113 -2.20 11.84 5.68
CA MET A 113 -3.35 11.43 6.48
C MET A 113 -3.17 10.06 7.13
N ILE A 114 -2.41 9.16 6.50
CA ILE A 114 -2.23 7.78 6.98
C ILE A 114 -0.88 7.52 7.64
N LYS A 115 -0.02 8.53 7.81
CA LYS A 115 1.35 8.40 8.35
C LYS A 115 1.41 7.64 9.68
N ASP A 116 0.42 7.83 10.55
CA ASP A 116 0.36 7.23 11.88
C ASP A 116 -0.35 5.86 11.87
N ALA A 117 -0.92 5.44 10.73
CA ALA A 117 -1.48 4.11 10.57
C ALA A 117 -0.38 3.09 10.27
N LYS A 118 -0.56 1.85 10.74
CA LYS A 118 0.35 0.73 10.42
C LYS A 118 0.59 0.60 8.91
N ALA A 119 -0.48 0.65 8.12
CA ALA A 119 -0.43 0.59 6.67
C ALA A 119 0.39 1.75 6.06
N GLY A 120 0.35 2.95 6.64
CA GLY A 120 1.17 4.08 6.18
C GLY A 120 2.66 3.85 6.41
N LYS A 121 3.06 3.28 7.56
CA LYS A 121 4.46 2.91 7.82
C LYS A 121 4.95 1.82 6.87
N GLU A 122 4.13 0.79 6.62
CA GLU A 122 4.43 -0.30 5.69
C GLU A 122 4.60 0.20 4.24
N VAL A 123 3.66 1.03 3.75
CA VAL A 123 3.75 1.63 2.42
C VAL A 123 4.99 2.52 2.30
N LYS A 124 5.29 3.32 3.33
CA LYS A 124 6.50 4.16 3.36
C LYS A 124 7.77 3.31 3.27
N ALA A 125 7.90 2.29 4.12
CA ALA A 125 9.08 1.42 4.14
C ALA A 125 9.31 0.74 2.78
N LEU A 126 8.23 0.30 2.12
CA LEU A 126 8.31 -0.28 0.78
C LEU A 126 8.72 0.75 -0.29
N ASN A 127 8.21 1.98 -0.21
CA ASN A 127 8.59 3.06 -1.12
C ASN A 127 10.06 3.48 -0.92
N ASP A 128 10.51 3.56 0.34
CA ASP A 128 11.91 3.83 0.69
C ASP A 128 12.82 2.72 0.13
N PHE A 129 12.38 1.46 0.18
CA PHE A 129 13.06 0.34 -0.47
C PHE A 129 13.21 0.50 -1.99
N PHE A 130 12.12 0.81 -2.71
CA PHE A 130 12.17 1.03 -4.16
C PHE A 130 13.02 2.25 -4.56
N THR A 131 12.93 3.32 -3.77
CA THR A 131 13.75 4.52 -3.93
C THR A 131 15.23 4.19 -3.76
N MET A 132 15.58 3.41 -2.74
CA MET A 132 16.95 2.97 -2.51
C MET A 132 17.44 2.04 -3.62
N LEU A 133 16.61 1.11 -4.09
CA LEU A 133 16.95 0.21 -5.19
C LEU A 133 17.28 0.97 -6.49
N SER A 134 16.63 2.12 -6.69
CA SER A 134 16.83 2.97 -7.86
C SER A 134 18.05 3.89 -7.73
N ASN A 135 18.28 4.47 -6.54
CA ASN A 135 19.34 5.46 -6.30
C ASN A 135 20.68 4.83 -5.88
N ASP A 136 20.66 3.81 -5.03
CA ASP A 136 21.83 3.09 -4.54
C ASP A 136 21.50 1.58 -4.42
N PRO A 137 21.54 0.83 -5.54
CA PRO A 137 21.19 -0.59 -5.55
C PRO A 137 22.12 -1.43 -4.67
N ALA A 138 23.28 -0.87 -4.28
CA ALA A 138 24.19 -1.53 -3.36
C ALA A 138 23.62 -1.55 -1.93
N ARG A 139 22.67 -0.68 -1.58
CA ARG A 139 22.07 -0.62 -0.24
C ARG A 139 20.71 -1.30 -0.13
N ALA A 140 20.18 -1.85 -1.21
CA ALA A 140 18.95 -2.63 -1.23
C ALA A 140 19.23 -4.09 -1.60
N CYS A 141 18.62 -5.02 -0.87
CA CYS A 141 18.70 -6.44 -1.18
C CYS A 141 17.33 -7.10 -1.01
N TYR A 142 17.06 -8.11 -1.82
CA TYR A 142 15.85 -8.91 -1.78
C TYR A 142 16.20 -10.37 -2.08
N GLY A 143 15.35 -11.28 -1.60
CA GLY A 143 15.62 -12.71 -1.65
C GLY A 143 16.26 -13.24 -0.36
N PRO A 144 15.88 -14.45 0.10
CA PRO A 144 16.34 -15.00 1.38
C PRO A 144 17.87 -15.00 1.53
N LYS A 145 18.60 -15.49 0.51
CA LYS A 145 20.07 -15.59 0.55
C LYS A 145 20.76 -14.23 0.71
N HIS A 146 20.31 -13.21 -0.01
CA HIS A 146 20.94 -11.88 0.06
C HIS A 146 20.67 -11.20 1.40
N VAL A 147 19.46 -11.39 1.95
CA VAL A 147 19.08 -10.83 3.24
C VAL A 147 19.84 -11.52 4.38
N GLU A 148 20.06 -12.83 4.29
CA GLU A 148 20.89 -13.59 5.25
C GLU A 148 22.33 -13.07 5.28
N VAL A 149 22.97 -12.88 4.13
CA VAL A 149 24.34 -12.32 4.05
C VAL A 149 24.41 -10.89 4.61
N ALA A 150 23.37 -10.08 4.38
CA ALA A 150 23.30 -8.74 4.96
C ALA A 150 23.13 -8.78 6.48
N HIS A 151 22.37 -9.77 6.98
CA HIS A 151 22.14 -9.99 8.41
C HIS A 151 23.40 -10.47 9.14
N GLU A 152 24.14 -11.43 8.58
CA GLU A 152 25.43 -11.92 9.12
C GLU A 152 26.45 -10.80 9.33
N ARG A 153 26.34 -9.72 8.56
CA ARG A 153 27.22 -8.55 8.62
C ARG A 153 26.67 -7.42 9.48
N MET A 154 25.57 -7.65 10.20
CA MET A 154 24.86 -6.65 11.01
C MET A 154 24.57 -5.35 10.24
N ALA A 155 24.32 -5.46 8.93
CA ALA A 155 24.13 -4.31 8.06
C ALA A 155 22.65 -3.98 7.81
N VAL A 156 21.73 -4.84 8.26
CA VAL A 156 20.27 -4.69 8.06
C VAL A 156 19.73 -3.58 8.96
N GLN A 157 19.31 -2.48 8.33
CA GLN A 157 18.66 -1.36 9.00
C GLN A 157 17.14 -1.56 9.05
N THR A 158 16.56 -1.99 7.94
CA THR A 158 15.11 -2.21 7.82
C THR A 158 14.84 -3.52 7.10
N LEU A 159 14.19 -4.45 7.78
CA LEU A 159 13.74 -5.72 7.24
C LEU A 159 12.27 -5.63 6.83
N LEU A 160 11.96 -6.07 5.62
CA LEU A 160 10.61 -6.17 5.09
C LEU A 160 10.33 -7.66 4.83
N ILE A 161 9.29 -8.20 5.46
CA ILE A 161 8.95 -9.61 5.33
C ILE A 161 7.43 -9.80 5.23
N THR A 162 6.99 -10.71 4.37
CA THR A 162 5.57 -11.07 4.23
C THR A 162 5.15 -12.13 5.26
N ASP A 163 3.91 -12.04 5.73
CA ASP A 163 3.31 -13.00 6.66
C ASP A 163 3.20 -14.42 6.08
N GLU A 164 3.14 -14.54 4.76
CA GLU A 164 3.10 -15.81 4.02
C GLU A 164 4.34 -16.68 4.28
N LEU A 165 5.53 -16.07 4.42
CA LEU A 165 6.76 -16.80 4.71
C LEU A 165 6.75 -17.48 6.09
N PHE A 166 5.93 -17.00 7.03
CA PHE A 166 5.74 -17.65 8.34
C PHE A 166 4.69 -18.77 8.30
N ARG A 167 3.87 -18.84 7.25
CA ARG A 167 2.82 -19.87 7.10
C ARG A 167 3.30 -21.12 6.36
N ASN A 168 4.59 -21.18 5.98
CA ASN A 168 5.18 -22.33 5.29
C ASN A 168 5.02 -23.63 6.11
N SER A 169 4.74 -24.75 5.44
CA SER A 169 4.54 -26.07 6.05
C SER A 169 5.80 -26.61 6.72
N ASP A 170 6.98 -26.20 6.25
CA ASP A 170 8.25 -26.56 6.87
C ASP A 170 8.53 -25.74 8.14
N VAL A 171 8.60 -26.45 9.27
CA VAL A 171 8.84 -25.87 10.59
C VAL A 171 10.24 -25.26 10.69
N LYS A 172 11.24 -25.79 9.96
CA LYS A 172 12.63 -25.30 10.02
C LYS A 172 12.75 -23.92 9.40
N THR A 173 12.21 -23.73 8.19
CA THR A 173 12.19 -22.42 7.52
C THR A 173 11.40 -21.38 8.31
N ARG A 174 10.29 -21.77 8.94
CA ARG A 174 9.53 -20.86 9.80
C ARG A 174 10.34 -20.34 10.98
N LYS A 175 11.01 -21.24 11.72
CA LYS A 175 11.88 -20.83 12.85
C LYS A 175 12.98 -19.89 12.37
N LYS A 176 13.63 -20.21 11.25
CA LYS A 176 14.67 -19.36 10.66
C LYS A 176 14.21 -17.90 10.44
N TYR A 177 13.00 -17.69 9.90
CA TYR A 177 12.49 -16.33 9.67
C TYR A 177 12.06 -15.62 10.97
N VAL A 178 11.55 -16.36 11.96
CA VAL A 178 11.26 -15.81 13.29
C VAL A 178 12.55 -15.35 13.96
N ASP A 179 13.56 -16.22 14.01
CA ASP A 179 14.87 -15.93 14.59
C ASP A 179 15.54 -14.74 13.87
N LEU A 180 15.42 -14.65 12.54
CA LEU A 180 15.92 -13.52 11.76
C LEU A 180 15.25 -12.19 12.16
N VAL A 181 13.92 -12.18 12.33
CA VAL A 181 13.18 -10.97 12.73
C VAL A 181 13.55 -10.54 14.15
N GLU A 182 13.71 -11.48 15.07
CA GLU A 182 14.15 -11.21 16.44
C GLU A 182 15.58 -10.66 16.45
N SER A 183 16.51 -11.33 15.76
CA SER A 183 17.91 -10.93 15.69
C SER A 183 18.11 -9.54 15.06
N VAL A 184 17.32 -9.18 14.02
CA VAL A 184 17.35 -7.83 13.44
C VAL A 184 16.89 -6.77 14.45
N LYS A 185 15.84 -7.06 15.24
CA LYS A 185 15.37 -6.15 16.29
C LYS A 185 16.39 -6.00 17.42
N ASP A 186 17.02 -7.10 17.82
CA ASP A 186 18.06 -7.10 18.86
C ASP A 186 19.30 -6.32 18.42
N SER A 187 19.60 -6.33 17.12
CA SER A 187 20.66 -5.53 16.50
C SER A 187 20.32 -4.03 16.36
N GLY A 188 19.12 -3.62 16.78
CA GLY A 188 18.63 -2.23 16.68
C GLY A 188 18.03 -1.85 15.32
N GLY A 189 17.81 -2.81 14.42
CA GLY A 189 17.12 -2.61 13.15
C GLY A 189 15.59 -2.64 13.29
N GLU A 190 14.89 -2.06 12.33
CA GLU A 190 13.43 -2.11 12.26
C GLU A 190 12.96 -3.31 11.41
N ALA A 191 11.92 -4.01 11.84
CA ALA A 191 11.32 -5.11 11.08
C ALA A 191 9.82 -4.86 10.83
N PHE A 192 9.43 -4.84 9.56
CA PHE A 192 8.06 -4.66 9.09
C PHE A 192 7.50 -5.98 8.56
N ILE A 193 6.43 -6.46 9.19
CA ILE A 193 5.70 -7.65 8.75
C ILE A 193 4.48 -7.20 7.95
N PHE A 194 4.56 -7.42 6.64
CA PHE A 194 3.52 -7.12 5.65
C PHE A 194 2.54 -8.28 5.57
N SER A 195 1.24 -8.01 5.47
CA SER A 195 0.28 -9.05 5.14
C SER A 195 0.17 -9.22 3.64
N SER A 196 0.21 -10.45 3.14
CA SER A 196 -0.03 -10.78 1.73
C SER A 196 -1.42 -10.39 1.23
N MET A 197 -2.37 -10.12 2.14
CA MET A 197 -3.71 -9.62 1.82
C MET A 197 -3.80 -8.09 1.68
N HIS A 198 -2.71 -7.37 1.93
CA HIS A 198 -2.61 -5.92 1.75
C HIS A 198 -1.82 -5.60 0.48
N VAL A 199 -2.14 -4.48 -0.18
CA VAL A 199 -1.54 -4.12 -1.48
C VAL A 199 -0.01 -3.99 -1.41
N SER A 200 0.53 -3.45 -0.32
CA SER A 200 1.98 -3.38 -0.13
C SER A 200 2.61 -4.76 0.07
N GLY A 201 1.90 -5.71 0.69
CA GLY A 201 2.37 -7.08 0.84
C GLY A 201 2.34 -7.86 -0.48
N GLU A 202 1.34 -7.64 -1.33
CA GLU A 202 1.30 -8.20 -2.69
C GLU A 202 2.52 -7.74 -3.51
N GLN A 203 2.89 -6.46 -3.42
CA GLN A 203 4.07 -5.93 -4.08
C GLN A 203 5.38 -6.55 -3.56
N LEU A 204 5.51 -6.73 -2.24
CA LEU A 204 6.67 -7.37 -1.65
C LEU A 204 6.74 -8.87 -1.99
N ALA A 205 5.60 -9.56 -2.07
CA ALA A 205 5.53 -10.97 -2.46
C ALA A 205 6.06 -11.20 -3.89
N GLN A 206 5.81 -10.26 -4.81
CA GLN A 206 6.40 -10.29 -6.15
C GLN A 206 7.93 -10.19 -6.12
N LEU A 207 8.51 -9.61 -5.06
CA LEU A 207 9.95 -9.54 -4.80
C LEU A 207 10.40 -10.65 -3.83
N THR A 208 9.92 -11.89 -4.02
CA THR A 208 10.22 -13.08 -3.20
C THR A 208 9.71 -13.06 -1.75
N GLY A 209 8.97 -12.02 -1.36
CA GLY A 209 8.35 -11.91 -0.04
C GLY A 209 9.28 -11.48 1.09
N ILE A 210 10.57 -11.28 0.82
CA ILE A 210 11.56 -10.77 1.78
C ILE A 210 12.54 -9.79 1.12
N ALA A 211 12.73 -8.65 1.77
CA ALA A 211 13.67 -7.61 1.35
C ALA A 211 14.29 -6.92 2.56
N ALA A 212 15.44 -6.29 2.37
CA ALA A 212 16.11 -5.51 3.40
C ALA A 212 16.84 -4.30 2.83
N LEU A 213 16.79 -3.21 3.61
CA LEU A 213 17.62 -2.04 3.44
C LEU A 213 18.87 -2.18 4.31
N SER A 214 20.01 -1.94 3.68
CA SER A 214 21.33 -1.99 4.31
C SER A 214 21.83 -0.60 4.67
N ALA A 215 22.35 -0.47 5.88
CA ALA A 215 23.05 0.74 6.33
C ALA A 215 24.36 0.97 5.53
N ILE A 216 24.99 -0.11 5.05
CA ILE A 216 26.30 -0.12 4.37
C ILE A 216 26.15 -0.54 2.90
N ARG A 217 26.94 0.03 1.98
CA ARG A 217 26.95 -0.34 0.54
C ARG A 217 27.42 -1.79 0.30
N LYS A 218 26.70 -2.53 -0.56
CA LYS A 218 27.04 -3.90 -1.03
C LYS A 218 28.45 -4.07 -1.57
N GLN A 219 29.12 -3.02 -2.05
CA GLN A 219 30.50 -3.16 -2.54
C GLN A 219 31.45 -3.65 -1.42
N HIS A 220 31.26 -3.20 -0.17
CA HIS A 220 31.94 -3.78 0.99
C HIS A 220 31.40 -5.17 1.40
N ILE A 221 30.22 -5.54 0.91
CA ILE A 221 29.63 -6.85 1.17
C ILE A 221 30.30 -7.92 0.26
N LEU A 222 30.55 -7.63 -1.01
CA LEU A 222 31.18 -8.62 -1.92
C LEU A 222 32.72 -8.68 -1.82
N LEU A 223 33.38 -7.65 -1.31
CA LEU A 223 34.85 -7.63 -1.19
C LEU A 223 35.41 -8.49 -0.05
N ASN A 224 34.60 -8.92 0.92
CA ASN A 224 35.02 -9.78 2.02
C ASN A 224 34.55 -11.24 1.86
N SER A 225 34.21 -11.66 0.63
CA SER A 225 33.78 -13.04 0.33
C SER A 225 34.80 -13.86 -0.46
N GLU A 226 36.07 -13.45 -0.49
CA GLU A 226 37.14 -14.37 -0.91
C GLU A 226 37.62 -15.17 0.32
N PRO A 227 37.49 -16.52 0.31
CA PRO A 227 38.03 -17.35 1.37
C PRO A 227 39.57 -17.35 1.30
N SER A 228 40.20 -17.22 2.47
CA SER A 228 41.62 -17.56 2.68
C SER A 228 41.79 -19.07 2.74
#